data_AF-E1R1U3-F1
#
_entry.id   AF-E1R1U3-F1
#
_cell.length_a   1.000
_cell.length_b   1.000
_cell.length_c   1.000
_cell.angle_alpha   90.00
_cell.angle_beta   90.00
_cell.angle_gamma   90.00
#
_symmetry.space_group_name_H-M   'P 1'
#
loop_
_entity.id
_entity.type
_entity.pdbx_description
1 polymer ?
#
loop_
_entity_poly.entity_id
_entity_poly.type
_entity_poly.pdbx_seq_one_letter_code
_entity_poly.pdbx_strand_id
1 'polypeptide(L)'
;MQVFNVMEELVLEMVHEIFEEKRGKGFPLVDCEQCRLDVACYVLNRIEPEYLISGRGVVHVQNELRQNFQKRADIVSLVNEGIRIITQNQRPYYEAHEDESAKEEGISRGPYFNFPAIIGTILNGKTFEPAENLNVFLFQDGKPVSMIDRSWPNPYFIVRSTRGSFSFWPRPIKASRENEKKNVNLEIRAEAEGFQPIRHFIDIQLTAVQAYCTTFSMERSLKVGNLYFFTKASEEEQRELGVEDL
;
A
#
# COMPACT_ATOMS: atom_id res chain seq x y z
N MET A 1 19.40 9.40 -17.32
CA MET A 1 19.03 10.58 -16.50
C MET A 1 17.67 10.30 -15.91
N GLN A 2 17.51 10.51 -14.61
CA GLN A 2 16.27 10.27 -13.89
C GLN A 2 15.92 11.55 -13.14
N VAL A 3 14.64 11.90 -13.11
CA VAL A 3 14.11 12.98 -12.28
C VAL A 3 14.05 12.47 -10.84
N PHE A 4 14.60 13.21 -9.88
CA PHE A 4 14.49 12.88 -8.45
C PHE A 4 14.27 14.15 -7.64
N ASN A 5 13.56 14.02 -6.52
CA ASN A 5 13.29 15.11 -5.58
C ASN A 5 14.40 15.15 -4.53
N VAL A 6 15.20 16.22 -4.49
CA VAL A 6 16.29 16.35 -3.52
C VAL A 6 15.79 16.47 -2.07
N MET A 7 14.53 16.88 -1.88
CA MET A 7 13.93 16.98 -0.55
C MET A 7 13.75 15.60 0.10
N GLU A 8 13.67 14.52 -0.67
CA GLU A 8 13.56 13.15 -0.12
C GLU A 8 14.77 12.80 0.74
N GLU A 9 15.99 13.04 0.23
CA GLU A 9 17.23 12.77 0.95
C GLU A 9 17.33 13.62 2.22
N LEU A 10 17.07 14.92 2.11
CA LEU A 10 17.13 15.86 3.24
C LEU A 10 16.13 15.49 4.33
N VAL A 11 14.88 15.18 3.98
CA VAL A 11 13.84 14.82 4.95
C VAL A 11 14.18 13.49 5.62
N LEU A 12 14.65 12.50 4.88
CA LEU A 12 15.05 11.20 5.46
C LEU A 12 16.20 11.36 6.47
N GLU A 13 17.22 12.16 6.13
CA GLU A 13 18.33 12.49 7.04
C GLU A 13 17.81 13.17 8.31
N MET A 14 16.99 14.21 8.18
CA MET A 14 16.48 14.97 9.33
C MET A 14 15.52 14.15 10.20
N VAL A 15 14.68 13.30 9.60
CA VAL A 15 13.85 12.35 10.35
C VAL A 15 14.74 11.42 11.16
N HIS A 16 15.79 10.86 10.55
CA HIS A 16 16.73 10.00 11.27
C HIS A 16 17.36 10.73 12.46
N GLU A 17 17.95 11.92 12.24
CA GLU A 17 18.58 12.72 13.30
C GLU A 17 17.63 13.03 14.47
N ILE A 18 16.39 13.44 14.19
CA ILE A 18 15.42 13.80 15.24
C ILE A 18 14.96 12.57 16.04
N PHE A 19 14.78 11.41 15.38
CA PHE A 19 14.49 10.17 16.08
C PHE A 19 15.62 9.76 17.01
N GLU A 20 16.87 9.84 16.53
CA GLU A 20 18.08 9.57 17.32
C GLU A 20 18.19 10.49 18.54
N GLU A 21 17.95 11.79 18.37
CA GLU A 21 17.94 12.77 19.46
C GLU A 21 16.88 12.46 20.52
N LYS A 22 15.65 12.16 20.10
CA LYS A 22 14.53 11.86 21.00
C LYS A 22 14.75 10.57 21.76
N ARG A 23 15.29 9.55 21.09
CA ARG A 23 15.68 8.28 21.70
C ARG A 23 16.75 8.48 22.77
N GLY A 24 17.79 9.26 22.48
CA GLY A 24 18.84 9.61 23.45
C GLY A 24 18.32 10.38 24.67
N LYS A 25 17.24 11.15 24.52
CA LYS A 25 16.56 11.89 25.60
C LYS A 25 15.47 11.08 26.33
N GLY A 26 15.22 9.82 25.94
CA GLY A 26 14.24 8.95 26.59
C GLY A 26 12.78 9.34 26.35
N PHE A 27 12.46 10.03 25.25
CA PHE A 27 11.07 10.31 24.91
C PHE A 27 10.34 9.01 24.54
N PRO A 28 9.05 8.86 24.89
CA PRO A 28 8.24 7.77 24.38
C PRO A 28 7.97 7.98 22.88
N LEU A 29 8.48 7.09 22.03
CA LEU A 29 8.18 7.05 20.60
C LEU A 29 8.10 5.61 20.10
N VAL A 30 7.37 5.40 19.01
CA VAL A 30 7.50 4.20 18.17
C VAL A 30 8.69 4.43 17.27
N ASP A 31 9.67 3.52 17.29
CA ASP A 31 10.91 3.64 16.52
C ASP A 31 11.17 2.35 15.72
N CYS A 32 10.55 2.27 14.54
CA CYS A 32 10.80 1.27 13.52
C CYS A 32 11.03 1.93 12.16
N GLU A 33 11.62 1.20 11.22
CA GLU A 33 11.92 1.72 9.88
C GLU A 33 10.65 2.25 9.19
N GLN A 34 9.56 1.49 9.26
CA GLN A 34 8.28 1.85 8.65
C GLN A 34 7.66 3.11 9.27
N CYS A 35 7.77 3.32 10.58
CA CYS A 35 7.24 4.55 11.19
C CYS A 35 8.09 5.77 10.84
N ARG A 36 9.42 5.63 10.68
CA ARG A 36 10.29 6.71 10.18
C ARG A 36 9.94 7.07 8.74
N LEU A 37 9.70 6.08 7.89
CA LEU A 37 9.23 6.30 6.51
C LEU A 37 7.86 6.96 6.46
N ASP A 38 6.93 6.59 7.36
CA ASP A 38 5.63 7.26 7.45
C ASP A 38 5.77 8.73 7.91
N VAL A 39 6.70 9.05 8.82
CA VAL A 39 7.00 10.45 9.18
C VAL A 39 7.59 11.20 7.98
N ALA A 40 8.53 10.59 7.25
CA ALA A 40 9.08 11.19 6.04
C ALA A 40 7.98 11.46 5.00
N CYS A 41 7.09 10.49 4.75
CA CYS A 41 5.92 10.66 3.90
C CYS A 41 5.00 11.79 4.37
N TYR A 42 4.78 11.91 5.69
CA TYR A 42 3.97 12.99 6.26
C TYR A 42 4.55 14.37 5.94
N VAL A 43 5.87 14.52 6.08
CA VAL A 43 6.61 15.77 5.84
C VAL A 43 6.68 16.10 4.34
N LEU A 44 7.08 15.14 3.50
CA LEU A 44 7.23 15.33 2.05
C LEU A 44 5.94 15.77 1.37
N ASN A 45 4.78 15.32 1.88
CA ASN A 45 3.47 15.75 1.38
C ASN A 45 3.07 17.17 1.83
N ARG A 46 3.89 17.87 2.61
CA ARG A 46 3.60 19.20 3.20
C ARG A 46 4.67 20.25 2.90
N ILE A 47 5.70 19.89 2.14
CA ILE A 47 6.74 20.82 1.70
C ILE A 47 6.75 20.89 0.18
N GLU A 48 7.33 21.97 -0.35
CA GLU A 48 7.53 22.12 -1.79
C GLU A 48 8.59 21.11 -2.27
N PRO A 49 8.31 20.30 -3.31
CA PRO A 49 9.29 19.38 -3.85
C PRO A 49 10.28 20.10 -4.77
N GLU A 50 11.55 19.70 -4.72
CA GLU A 50 12.64 20.29 -5.51
C GLU A 50 13.28 19.23 -6.42
N TYR A 51 12.98 19.28 -7.72
CA TYR A 51 13.36 18.23 -8.66
C TYR A 51 14.61 18.54 -9.47
N LEU A 52 15.45 17.53 -9.67
CA LEU A 52 16.72 17.60 -10.40
C LEU A 52 16.87 16.45 -11.39
N ILE A 53 17.69 16.67 -12.42
CA ILE A 53 17.99 15.68 -13.48
C ILE A 53 19.48 15.33 -13.61
N SER A 54 20.38 16.13 -13.00
CA SER A 54 21.83 16.00 -13.17
C SER A 54 22.58 16.10 -11.85
N GLY A 55 23.66 15.33 -11.73
CA GLY A 55 24.53 15.37 -10.55
C GLY A 55 25.20 16.72 -10.31
N ARG A 56 25.38 17.56 -11.34
CA ARG A 56 25.89 18.94 -11.16
C ARG A 56 24.87 19.83 -10.43
N GLY A 57 23.58 19.64 -10.72
CA GLY A 57 22.50 20.33 -10.01
C GLY A 57 22.43 19.96 -8.53
N VAL A 58 22.76 18.71 -8.18
CA VAL A 58 22.79 18.22 -6.79
C VAL A 58 23.72 19.05 -5.92
N VAL A 59 24.95 19.30 -6.38
CA VAL A 59 25.98 19.96 -5.56
C VAL A 59 25.59 21.41 -5.24
N HIS A 60 24.99 22.13 -6.19
CA HIS A 60 24.54 23.50 -5.96
C HIS A 60 23.37 23.55 -4.97
N VAL A 61 22.35 22.72 -5.21
CA VAL A 61 21.13 22.73 -4.40
C VAL A 61 21.39 22.19 -2.99
N GLN A 62 22.24 21.16 -2.82
CA GLN A 62 22.61 20.66 -1.49
C GLN A 62 23.26 21.75 -0.62
N ASN A 63 24.13 22.59 -1.19
CA ASN A 63 24.76 23.69 -0.44
C ASN A 63 23.74 24.76 -0.04
N GLU A 64 22.83 25.13 -0.94
CA GLU A 64 21.78 26.10 -0.65
C GLU A 64 20.81 25.59 0.43
N LEU A 65 20.38 24.32 0.33
CA LEU A 65 19.49 23.69 1.30
C LEU A 65 20.14 23.57 2.69
N ARG A 66 21.43 23.23 2.76
CA ARG A 66 22.17 23.17 4.02
C ARG A 66 22.25 24.52 4.72
N GLN A 67 22.33 25.61 3.96
CA GLN A 67 22.43 26.97 4.48
C GLN A 67 21.07 27.63 4.76
N ASN A 68 19.97 27.03 4.29
CA ASN A 68 18.64 27.56 4.50
C ASN A 68 18.06 27.13 5.86
N PHE A 69 18.44 27.87 6.91
CA PHE A 69 18.00 27.60 8.28
C PHE A 69 16.48 27.65 8.47
N GLN A 70 15.78 28.53 7.75
CA GLN A 70 14.32 28.63 7.84
C GLN A 70 13.65 27.36 7.34
N LYS A 71 14.02 26.89 6.13
CA LYS A 71 13.51 25.63 5.59
C LYS A 71 13.77 24.46 6.53
N ARG A 72 14.96 24.38 7.12
CA ARG A 72 15.29 23.33 8.09
C ARG A 72 14.41 23.43 9.34
N ALA A 73 14.22 24.61 9.90
CA ALA A 73 13.34 24.80 11.06
C ALA A 73 11.89 24.37 10.76
N ASP A 74 11.39 24.67 9.57
CA ASP A 74 10.05 24.28 9.13
C ASP A 74 9.93 22.76 9.01
N ILE A 75 10.93 22.09 8.41
CA ILE A 75 11.00 20.62 8.34
C ILE A 75 11.05 20.01 9.75
N VAL A 76 11.88 20.53 10.67
CA VAL A 76 11.96 20.05 12.05
C VAL A 76 10.59 20.12 12.73
N SER A 77 9.86 21.22 12.53
CA SER A 77 8.50 21.38 13.08
C SER A 77 7.56 20.29 12.55
N LEU A 78 7.55 20.07 11.23
CA LEU A 78 6.73 19.05 10.57
C LEU A 78 7.12 17.63 10.98
N VAL A 79 8.41 17.32 11.16
CA VAL A 79 8.88 16.02 11.66
C VAL A 79 8.34 15.77 13.07
N ASN A 80 8.42 16.77 13.95
CA ASN A 80 7.89 16.66 15.31
C ASN A 80 6.37 16.42 15.32
N GLU A 81 5.63 17.11 14.45
CA GLU A 81 4.21 16.88 14.28
C GLU A 81 3.91 15.48 13.73
N GLY A 82 4.64 15.03 12.72
CA GLY A 82 4.53 13.70 12.13
C GLY A 82 4.76 12.60 13.16
N ILE A 83 5.80 12.74 13.98
CA ILE A 83 6.09 11.81 15.09
C ILE A 83 4.89 11.72 16.03
N ARG A 84 4.30 12.86 16.42
CA ARG A 84 3.14 12.89 17.32
C ARG A 84 1.96 12.15 16.70
N ILE A 85 1.63 12.43 15.44
CA ILE A 85 0.47 11.84 14.74
C ILE A 85 0.64 10.32 14.59
N ILE A 86 1.83 9.86 14.18
CA ILE A 86 2.10 8.44 13.92
C ILE A 86 2.19 7.64 15.22
N THR A 87 2.75 8.23 16.27
CA THR A 87 2.74 7.61 17.61
C THR A 87 1.32 7.40 18.13
N GLN A 88 0.39 8.32 17.82
CA GLN A 88 -1.03 8.22 18.20
C GLN A 88 -1.84 7.27 17.31
N ASN A 89 -1.46 7.11 16.04
CA ASN A 89 -2.20 6.34 15.03
C ASN A 89 -1.31 5.24 14.45
N GLN A 90 -0.87 4.33 15.32
CA GLN A 90 0.04 3.25 14.92
C GLN A 90 -0.64 2.31 13.94
N ARG A 91 0.08 1.95 12.89
CA ARG A 91 -0.43 0.98 11.93
C ARG A 91 -0.29 -0.44 12.51
N PRO A 92 -1.24 -1.35 12.25
CA PRO A 92 -1.22 -2.71 12.83
C PRO A 92 0.06 -3.51 12.55
N TYR A 93 0.78 -3.18 11.47
CA TYR A 93 1.99 -3.88 11.05
C TYR A 93 3.29 -3.35 11.64
N TYR A 94 3.26 -2.30 12.48
CA TYR A 94 4.47 -1.77 13.13
C TYR A 94 5.05 -2.70 14.20
N GLU A 95 4.23 -3.47 14.92
CA GLU A 95 4.67 -4.28 16.08
C GLU A 95 5.47 -5.53 15.71
N ALA A 96 5.43 -5.93 14.44
CA ALA A 96 6.11 -7.13 13.98
C ALA A 96 7.57 -6.80 13.65
N HIS A 97 8.38 -6.64 14.71
CA HIS A 97 9.85 -6.55 14.69
C HIS A 97 10.48 -7.85 14.15
N GLU A 98 10.41 -8.07 12.84
CA GLU A 98 11.24 -9.06 12.14
C GLU A 98 11.59 -8.56 10.73
N ASP A 99 12.86 -8.17 10.60
CA ASP A 99 13.74 -8.24 9.44
C ASP A 99 13.07 -8.24 8.04
N GLU A 100 12.83 -7.05 7.49
CA GLU A 100 12.72 -6.92 6.03
C GLU A 100 14.06 -7.25 5.34
N SER A 101 15.18 -7.07 6.04
CA SER A 101 16.53 -7.50 5.64
C SER A 101 16.64 -9.02 5.40
N ALA A 102 15.84 -9.86 6.07
CA ALA A 102 15.87 -11.31 5.91
C ALA A 102 15.06 -11.83 4.70
N LYS A 103 14.30 -10.98 3.99
CA LYS A 103 13.53 -11.42 2.80
C LYS A 103 14.29 -11.29 1.49
N GLU A 104 15.31 -10.45 1.41
CA GLU A 104 16.16 -10.37 0.21
C GLU A 104 17.01 -11.63 0.01
N GLU A 105 17.40 -12.32 1.10
CA GLU A 105 18.19 -13.56 1.06
C GLU A 105 17.46 -14.75 0.38
N GLY A 106 16.15 -14.64 0.16
CA GLY A 106 15.33 -15.64 -0.56
C GLY A 106 15.03 -15.32 -2.03
N ILE A 107 15.36 -14.12 -2.52
CA ILE A 107 15.06 -13.71 -3.90
C ILE A 107 16.19 -14.22 -4.81
N SER A 108 16.07 -15.48 -5.22
CA SER A 108 16.99 -16.06 -6.20
C SER A 108 16.90 -15.32 -7.54
N ARG A 109 18.02 -15.10 -8.23
CA ARG A 109 17.99 -14.62 -9.61
C ARG A 109 17.14 -15.54 -10.49
N GLY A 110 16.36 -14.93 -11.39
CA GLY A 110 15.57 -15.66 -12.36
C GLY A 110 14.31 -14.91 -12.76
N PRO A 111 13.50 -15.52 -13.65
CA PRO A 111 12.27 -14.95 -14.10
C PRO A 111 11.15 -15.11 -13.05
N TYR A 112 10.26 -14.13 -12.98
CA TYR A 112 9.12 -14.11 -12.07
C TYR A 112 7.83 -13.71 -12.79
N PHE A 113 6.73 -14.34 -12.40
CA PHE A 113 5.37 -13.87 -12.66
C PHE A 113 5.03 -12.76 -11.67
N ASN A 114 5.10 -11.52 -12.14
CA ASN A 114 4.80 -10.34 -11.34
C ASN A 114 3.31 -10.02 -11.42
N PHE A 115 2.64 -9.94 -10.27
CA PHE A 115 1.23 -9.58 -10.23
C PHE A 115 1.07 -8.06 -10.34
N PRO A 116 0.03 -7.58 -11.04
CA PRO A 116 -0.41 -6.21 -10.89
C PRO A 116 -0.96 -5.99 -9.48
N ALA A 117 -0.91 -4.75 -8.99
CA ALA A 117 -1.73 -4.38 -7.85
C ALA A 117 -3.21 -4.41 -8.26
N ILE A 118 -4.05 -5.04 -7.46
CA ILE A 118 -5.48 -5.23 -7.69
C ILE A 118 -6.22 -4.23 -6.83
N ILE A 119 -6.99 -3.34 -7.44
CA ILE A 119 -7.67 -2.24 -6.75
C ILE A 119 -9.14 -2.24 -7.16
N GLY A 120 -10.02 -2.14 -6.18
CA GLY A 120 -11.46 -2.07 -6.40
C GLY A 120 -12.17 -1.30 -5.30
N THR A 121 -13.48 -1.15 -5.47
CA THR A 121 -14.35 -0.44 -4.53
C THR A 121 -15.56 -1.30 -4.22
N ILE A 122 -16.02 -1.30 -2.98
CA ILE A 122 -17.27 -1.94 -2.56
C ILE A 122 -18.26 -0.85 -2.17
N LEU A 123 -19.45 -0.90 -2.76
CA LEU A 123 -20.56 0.03 -2.55
C LEU A 123 -21.81 -0.71 -2.08
N ASN A 124 -22.64 -0.06 -1.28
CA ASN A 124 -23.94 -0.59 -0.90
C ASN A 124 -24.82 -0.73 -2.13
N GLY A 125 -25.41 -1.90 -2.34
CA GLY A 125 -26.21 -2.18 -3.53
C GLY A 125 -27.55 -1.42 -3.61
N LYS A 126 -28.05 -0.89 -2.48
CA LYS A 126 -29.28 -0.06 -2.44
C LYS A 126 -28.97 1.44 -2.46
N THR A 127 -28.01 1.89 -1.65
CA THR A 127 -27.73 3.33 -1.49
C THR A 127 -26.60 3.86 -2.38
N PHE A 128 -25.80 2.97 -2.97
CA PHE A 128 -24.56 3.29 -3.69
C PHE A 128 -23.49 4.00 -2.83
N GLU A 129 -23.69 4.06 -1.51
CA GLU A 129 -22.71 4.63 -0.60
C GLU A 129 -21.53 3.66 -0.42
N PRO A 130 -20.31 4.17 -0.18
CA PRO A 130 -19.17 3.32 0.06
C PRO A 130 -19.36 2.41 1.27
N ALA A 131 -18.93 1.16 1.14
CA ALA A 131 -19.00 0.20 2.22
C ALA A 131 -17.97 0.54 3.33
N GLU A 132 -18.29 0.17 4.56
CA GLU A 132 -17.45 0.43 5.74
C GLU A 132 -17.52 -0.77 6.69
N ASN A 133 -16.47 -0.96 7.49
CA ASN A 133 -16.37 -1.96 8.56
C ASN A 133 -16.53 -3.42 8.09
N LEU A 134 -15.85 -3.80 7.00
CA LEU A 134 -15.87 -5.17 6.49
C LEU A 134 -14.49 -5.65 6.05
N ASN A 135 -14.33 -6.97 6.00
CA ASN A 135 -13.13 -7.61 5.49
C ASN A 135 -13.28 -7.98 4.03
N VAL A 136 -12.26 -7.67 3.24
CA VAL A 136 -12.09 -8.12 1.87
C VAL A 136 -10.88 -9.03 1.83
N PHE A 137 -11.01 -10.16 1.14
CA PHE A 137 -9.99 -11.17 1.00
C PHE A 137 -9.67 -11.37 -0.47
N LEU A 138 -8.41 -11.69 -0.76
CA LEU A 138 -8.00 -12.22 -2.05
C LEU A 138 -7.59 -13.68 -1.90
N PHE A 139 -8.26 -14.57 -2.62
CA PHE A 139 -7.99 -16.00 -2.65
C PHE A 139 -7.45 -16.44 -4.01
N GLN A 140 -6.61 -17.46 -3.99
CA GLN A 140 -6.23 -18.24 -5.16
C GLN A 140 -6.36 -19.72 -4.79
N ASP A 141 -7.05 -20.51 -5.60
CA ASP A 141 -7.28 -21.95 -5.36
C ASP A 141 -7.86 -22.23 -3.95
N GLY A 142 -8.76 -21.35 -3.48
CA GLY A 142 -9.40 -21.44 -2.17
C GLY A 142 -8.53 -21.06 -0.96
N LYS A 143 -7.29 -20.59 -1.17
CA LYS A 143 -6.36 -20.17 -0.10
C LYS A 143 -6.06 -18.67 -0.17
N PRO A 144 -5.91 -17.97 0.98
CA PRO A 144 -5.54 -16.56 0.97
C PRO A 144 -4.20 -16.34 0.27
N VAL A 145 -4.16 -15.38 -0.64
CA VAL A 145 -2.96 -15.03 -1.40
C VAL A 145 -1.96 -14.31 -0.50
N SER A 146 -0.70 -14.73 -0.56
CA SER A 146 0.40 -14.03 0.12
C SER A 146 0.73 -12.73 -0.59
N MET A 147 0.83 -11.64 0.18
CA MET A 147 1.08 -10.30 -0.32
C MET A 147 2.59 -10.02 -0.39
N ILE A 148 2.97 -9.01 -1.19
CA ILE A 148 4.36 -8.62 -1.39
C ILE A 148 5.04 -8.28 -0.05
N ASP A 149 4.36 -7.46 0.75
CA ASP A 149 4.75 -7.05 2.09
C ASP A 149 3.51 -6.79 2.97
N ARG A 150 3.72 -6.28 4.18
CA ARG A 150 2.65 -6.06 5.18
C ARG A 150 1.83 -4.79 4.96
N SER A 151 2.32 -3.85 4.13
CA SER A 151 1.58 -2.62 3.77
C SER A 151 0.38 -2.92 2.86
N TRP A 152 0.36 -4.10 2.25
CA TRP A 152 -0.75 -4.65 1.46
C TRP A 152 -1.37 -5.84 2.20
N PRO A 153 -2.22 -5.62 3.23
CA PRO A 153 -2.74 -6.71 4.04
C PRO A 153 -3.76 -7.56 3.28
N ASN A 154 -3.83 -8.84 3.63
CA ASN A 154 -4.88 -9.76 3.20
C ASN A 154 -5.27 -10.63 4.42
N PRO A 155 -6.46 -10.44 5.04
CA PRO A 155 -7.55 -9.56 4.60
C PRO A 155 -7.24 -8.07 4.66
N TYR A 156 -7.91 -7.30 3.78
CA TYR A 156 -7.98 -5.86 3.82
C TYR A 156 -9.24 -5.43 4.56
N PHE A 157 -9.10 -4.68 5.65
CA PHE A 157 -10.23 -4.16 6.41
C PHE A 157 -10.62 -2.76 5.93
N ILE A 158 -11.83 -2.62 5.39
CA ILE A 158 -12.35 -1.35 4.89
C ILE A 158 -12.81 -0.49 6.08
N VAL A 159 -12.21 0.68 6.23
CA VAL A 159 -12.62 1.71 7.19
C VAL A 159 -13.21 2.92 6.46
N ARG A 160 -13.98 3.75 7.17
CA ARG A 160 -14.62 4.95 6.62
C ARG A 160 -13.71 5.84 5.77
N SER A 161 -12.46 6.05 6.19
CA SER A 161 -11.50 6.88 5.46
C SER A 161 -11.09 6.30 4.10
N THR A 162 -11.18 4.99 3.90
CA THR A 162 -10.88 4.31 2.62
C THR A 162 -12.02 4.40 1.62
N ARG A 163 -13.21 4.90 2.01
CA ARG A 163 -14.38 5.10 1.15
C ARG A 163 -14.67 3.85 0.29
N GLY A 164 -14.79 2.70 0.93
CA GLY A 164 -15.11 1.43 0.26
C GLY A 164 -13.98 0.86 -0.60
N SER A 165 -12.83 1.52 -0.71
CA SER A 165 -11.72 1.06 -1.53
C SER A 165 -10.94 -0.06 -0.85
N PHE A 166 -10.50 -1.04 -1.63
CA PHE A 166 -9.59 -2.08 -1.19
C PHE A 166 -8.44 -2.24 -2.19
N SER A 167 -7.34 -2.80 -1.72
CA SER A 167 -6.15 -2.97 -2.54
C SER A 167 -5.34 -4.19 -2.11
N PHE A 168 -4.94 -5.02 -3.08
CA PHE A 168 -4.07 -6.17 -2.88
C PHE A 168 -2.87 -6.10 -3.83
N TRP A 169 -1.70 -6.52 -3.35
CA TRP A 169 -0.56 -6.71 -4.22
C TRP A 169 0.11 -8.04 -3.93
N PRO A 170 -0.27 -9.10 -4.68
CA PRO A 170 0.28 -10.43 -4.48
C PRO A 170 1.79 -10.49 -4.66
N ARG A 171 2.45 -11.35 -3.90
CA ARG A 171 3.89 -11.64 -4.06
C ARG A 171 4.16 -12.28 -5.42
N PRO A 172 5.21 -11.86 -6.15
CA PRO A 172 5.63 -12.53 -7.38
C PRO A 172 5.92 -14.02 -7.19
N ILE A 173 5.58 -14.83 -8.20
CA ILE A 173 5.83 -16.28 -8.20
C ILE A 173 7.00 -16.57 -9.13
N LYS A 174 7.99 -17.33 -8.68
CA LYS A 174 9.13 -17.73 -9.52
C LYS A 174 8.66 -18.54 -10.74
N ALA A 175 9.17 -18.18 -11.91
CA ALA A 175 8.90 -18.87 -13.17
C ALA A 175 10.07 -19.78 -13.55
N SER A 176 9.83 -20.71 -14.47
CA SER A 176 10.89 -21.60 -14.96
C SER A 176 11.71 -20.92 -16.04
N ARG A 177 11.06 -20.10 -16.89
CA ARG A 177 11.70 -19.39 -18.01
C ARG A 177 11.08 -18.01 -18.23
N GLU A 178 11.85 -17.13 -18.84
CA GLU A 178 11.34 -15.84 -19.31
C GLU A 178 10.31 -16.03 -20.43
N ASN A 179 9.36 -15.09 -20.53
CA ASN A 179 8.23 -15.13 -21.47
C ASN A 179 7.27 -16.33 -21.30
N GLU A 180 7.43 -17.11 -20.23
CA GLU A 180 6.43 -18.09 -19.82
C GLU A 180 5.12 -17.37 -19.52
N LYS A 181 3.99 -17.93 -19.95
CA LYS A 181 2.66 -17.41 -19.68
C LYS A 181 1.95 -18.28 -18.67
N LYS A 182 1.28 -17.67 -17.70
CA LYS A 182 0.48 -18.36 -16.68
C LYS A 182 -0.85 -17.66 -16.50
N ASN A 183 -1.94 -18.38 -16.70
CA ASN A 183 -3.26 -17.91 -16.32
C ASN A 183 -3.46 -18.16 -14.82
N VAL A 184 -3.97 -17.16 -14.12
CA VAL A 184 -4.28 -17.23 -12.69
C VAL A 184 -5.71 -16.77 -12.50
N ASN A 185 -6.51 -17.57 -11.81
CA ASN A 185 -7.84 -17.22 -11.35
C ASN A 185 -7.74 -16.77 -9.89
N LEU A 186 -8.28 -15.59 -9.58
CA LEU A 186 -8.33 -15.07 -8.23
C LEU A 186 -9.78 -14.79 -7.84
N GLU A 187 -10.09 -15.02 -6.57
CA GLU A 187 -11.40 -14.71 -5.99
C GLU A 187 -11.24 -13.56 -4.99
N ILE A 188 -11.94 -12.46 -5.25
CA ILE A 188 -12.17 -11.40 -4.27
C ILE A 188 -13.42 -11.77 -3.50
N ARG A 189 -13.27 -11.92 -2.18
CA ARG A 189 -14.37 -12.24 -1.27
C ARG A 189 -14.54 -11.15 -0.24
N ALA A 190 -15.74 -10.61 -0.09
CA ALA A 190 -16.05 -9.64 0.95
C ALA A 190 -17.08 -10.20 1.92
N GLU A 191 -16.82 -10.09 3.22
CA GLU A 191 -17.66 -10.65 4.27
C GLU A 191 -17.94 -9.59 5.35
N ALA A 192 -19.22 -9.45 5.70
CA ALA A 192 -19.69 -8.56 6.76
C ALA A 192 -20.88 -9.19 7.50
N GLU A 193 -20.99 -8.93 8.80
CA GLU A 193 -22.09 -9.45 9.63
C GLU A 193 -23.44 -8.89 9.15
N GLY A 194 -24.43 -9.76 8.93
CA GLY A 194 -25.75 -9.36 8.42
C GLY A 194 -25.87 -9.16 6.91
N PHE A 195 -24.77 -9.30 6.15
CA PHE A 195 -24.74 -9.16 4.70
C PHE A 195 -24.46 -10.48 3.97
N GLN A 196 -24.76 -10.52 2.68
CA GLN A 196 -24.36 -11.62 1.81
C GLN A 196 -22.86 -11.51 1.49
N PRO A 197 -22.12 -12.63 1.51
CA PRO A 197 -20.75 -12.65 1.02
C PRO A 197 -20.72 -12.29 -0.48
N ILE A 198 -19.94 -11.28 -0.84
CA ILE A 198 -19.62 -11.02 -2.25
C ILE A 198 -18.53 -11.99 -2.66
N ARG A 199 -18.67 -12.61 -3.83
CA ARG A 199 -17.60 -13.36 -4.50
C ARG A 199 -17.47 -12.83 -5.93
N HIS A 200 -16.28 -12.35 -6.26
CA HIS A 200 -15.96 -11.84 -7.59
C HIS A 200 -14.69 -12.51 -8.10
N PHE A 201 -14.75 -13.11 -9.28
CA PHE A 201 -13.63 -13.84 -9.87
C PHE A 201 -12.96 -13.01 -10.95
N ILE A 202 -11.63 -12.99 -10.95
CA ILE A 202 -10.81 -12.32 -11.96
C ILE A 202 -9.81 -13.31 -12.56
N ASP A 203 -9.72 -13.31 -13.88
CA ASP A 203 -8.75 -14.08 -14.64
C ASP A 203 -7.66 -13.15 -15.18
N ILE A 204 -6.41 -13.46 -14.84
CA ILE A 204 -5.24 -12.70 -15.30
C ILE A 204 -4.24 -13.62 -16.00
N GLN A 205 -3.71 -13.16 -17.13
CA GLN A 205 -2.57 -13.81 -17.78
C GLN A 205 -1.29 -13.08 -17.42
N LEU A 206 -0.42 -13.74 -16.67
CA LEU A 206 0.89 -13.23 -16.31
C LEU A 206 1.94 -13.70 -17.31
N THR A 207 2.90 -12.83 -17.61
CA THR A 207 4.09 -13.16 -18.41
C THR A 207 5.32 -13.01 -17.55
N ALA A 208 6.17 -14.04 -17.54
CA ALA A 208 7.37 -14.06 -16.72
C ALA A 208 8.46 -13.12 -17.27
N VAL A 209 9.06 -12.32 -16.40
CA VAL A 209 10.12 -11.35 -16.73
C VAL A 209 11.33 -11.60 -15.83
N GLN A 210 12.56 -11.35 -16.32
CA GLN A 210 13.82 -11.44 -15.56
C GLN A 210 13.99 -10.34 -14.51
N ALA A 211 12.94 -10.11 -13.72
CA ALA A 211 12.93 -9.14 -12.64
C ALA A 211 11.88 -9.53 -11.60
N TYR A 212 12.22 -9.32 -10.33
CA TYR A 212 11.27 -9.33 -9.23
C TYR A 212 10.80 -7.88 -9.01
N CYS A 213 9.54 -7.60 -9.30
CA CYS A 213 9.00 -6.23 -9.21
C CYS A 213 8.62 -5.88 -7.77
N THR A 214 9.37 -4.96 -7.15
CA THR A 214 9.06 -4.38 -5.82
C THR A 214 8.47 -2.97 -5.89
N THR A 215 8.41 -2.36 -7.06
CA THR A 215 7.91 -0.98 -7.23
C THR A 215 6.47 -0.94 -7.72
N PHE A 216 5.60 -0.29 -6.94
CA PHE A 216 4.19 -0.10 -7.31
C PHE A 216 4.08 0.80 -8.55
N SER A 217 3.10 0.53 -9.40
CA SER A 217 2.82 1.33 -10.59
C SER A 217 1.33 1.39 -10.83
N MET A 218 0.81 2.63 -10.87
CA MET A 218 -0.61 2.87 -11.05
C MET A 218 -1.08 2.44 -12.45
N GLU A 219 -0.27 2.67 -13.49
CA GLU A 219 -0.55 2.26 -14.87
C GLU A 219 -0.63 0.74 -15.04
N ARG A 220 0.17 -0.01 -14.27
CA ARG A 220 0.19 -1.47 -14.30
C ARG A 220 -0.80 -2.11 -13.32
N SER A 221 -1.62 -1.32 -12.62
CA SER A 221 -2.61 -1.84 -11.68
C SER A 221 -3.85 -2.37 -12.40
N LEU A 222 -4.42 -3.45 -11.89
CA LEU A 222 -5.70 -3.99 -12.35
C LEU A 222 -6.84 -3.30 -11.58
N LYS A 223 -7.74 -2.65 -12.30
CA LYS A 223 -8.95 -2.04 -11.74
C LYS A 223 -10.12 -3.02 -11.87
N VAL A 224 -10.63 -3.48 -10.72
CA VAL A 224 -11.78 -4.41 -10.64
C VAL A 224 -13.10 -3.67 -10.86
N GLY A 225 -13.14 -2.36 -10.58
CA GLY A 225 -14.35 -1.56 -10.63
C GLY A 225 -15.14 -1.62 -9.32
N ASN A 226 -16.44 -1.32 -9.41
CA ASN A 226 -17.34 -1.29 -8.26
C ASN A 226 -17.99 -2.67 -8.07
N LEU A 227 -17.87 -3.21 -6.87
CA LEU A 227 -18.61 -4.37 -6.39
C LEU A 227 -19.75 -3.90 -5.49
N TYR A 228 -20.87 -4.60 -5.50
CA TYR A 228 -22.07 -4.20 -4.77
C TYR A 228 -22.39 -5.22 -3.67
N PHE A 229 -22.54 -4.76 -2.42
CA PHE A 229 -22.90 -5.61 -1.28
C PHE A 229 -24.36 -5.38 -0.87
N PHE A 230 -25.10 -6.47 -0.64
CA PHE A 230 -26.53 -6.46 -0.33
C PHE A 230 -26.80 -7.09 1.05
N THR A 231 -27.87 -6.64 1.71
CA THR A 231 -28.33 -7.22 2.99
C THR A 231 -29.02 -8.56 2.74
N LYS A 232 -28.91 -9.50 3.70
CA LYS A 232 -29.57 -10.81 3.57
C LYS A 232 -31.09 -10.73 3.36
N ALA A 233 -31.74 -9.76 4.01
CA ALA A 233 -33.20 -9.53 3.86
C ALA A 233 -33.61 -9.16 2.42
N SER A 234 -32.70 -8.59 1.62
CA SER A 234 -33.03 -8.21 0.23
C SER A 234 -33.04 -9.37 -0.75
N GLU A 235 -32.46 -10.53 -0.43
CA GLU A 235 -32.62 -11.76 -1.24
C GLU A 235 -33.99 -12.38 -1.05
N GLU A 236 -34.56 -12.34 0.16
CA GLU A 236 -35.89 -12.89 0.42
C GLU A 236 -36.93 -12.08 -0.37
N GLU A 237 -36.83 -10.75 -0.37
CA GLU A 237 -37.65 -9.89 -1.22
C GLU A 237 -37.43 -10.14 -2.72
N GLN A 238 -36.19 -10.37 -3.18
CA GLN A 238 -35.90 -10.65 -4.60
C GLN A 238 -36.33 -12.06 -5.05
N ARG A 239 -36.24 -13.07 -4.16
CA ARG A 239 -36.77 -14.42 -4.38
C ARG A 239 -38.29 -14.44 -4.37
N GLU A 240 -38.93 -13.65 -3.50
CA GLU A 240 -40.38 -13.50 -3.48
C GLU A 240 -40.93 -12.74 -4.71
N LEU A 241 -40.11 -11.87 -5.32
CA LEU A 241 -40.47 -11.11 -6.53
C LEU A 241 -40.16 -11.84 -7.85
N GLY A 242 -39.63 -13.07 -7.81
CA GLY A 242 -39.53 -13.94 -8.99
C GLY A 242 -38.64 -13.43 -10.13
N VAL A 243 -37.62 -12.60 -9.84
CA VAL A 243 -36.65 -12.16 -10.84
C VAL A 243 -35.45 -13.12 -10.83
N GLU A 244 -35.67 -14.32 -11.34
CA GLU A 244 -34.58 -15.20 -11.81
C GLU A 244 -34.29 -14.85 -13.29
N ASP A 245 -33.08 -14.38 -13.54
CA ASP A 245 -32.34 -14.36 -14.81
C ASP A 245 -33.02 -13.81 -16.09
N LEU A 246 -32.54 -12.62 -16.51
CA LEU A 246 -32.38 -12.21 -17.91
C LEU A 246 -31.01 -11.56 -18.11
#